data_AF-A0A3C1USH4-F1
#
_entry.id   AF-A0A3C1USH4-F1
#
_cell.length_a   1.000
_cell.length_b   1.000
_cell.length_c   1.000
_cell.angle_alpha   90.00
_cell.angle_beta   90.00
_cell.angle_gamma   90.00
#
_symmetry.space_group_name_H-M   'P 1'
#
loop_
_entity.id
_entity.type
_entity.pdbx_description
1 polymer ?
#
loop_
_entity_poly.entity_id
_entity_poly.type
_entity_poly.pdbx_seq_one_letter_code
_entity_poly.pdbx_strand_id
1 'polypeptide(L)'
;MKKILSQKLIVFNMLFLMAGIWSMPNELQAQESDNSTLRRSNDELIVFNRSEVVSSDEVIRNAVVIGGDIQVDGRIERDLIVVGGSVTLNGEIGGDLTLIGGKLIAGADAMVEHEGILIGGPFVIDSHATFDEDLFQFPLPGLFSFISGIKLWMTHCFILMRPFAISVTWTMVLAGLLVLVNFLTLILLGNAVDQSVKVLEPKPITTFFVGLLGLILLGPLLLLVTATGVGILLVPFFICAISAATIVGKVAVYTTLGKRIGHRAAANWGNTSIAAFLIGSLIMFLFYLVPFLGGLALGVVLPLAFGAILLAAIQMFRAEVDFPAPISGKPLVVQPSDAGAAISHSEEASKAQEEPQDNEADGVNVTSSKETPHREKKRSTVTKPPSYNSEQTHAGQYERAGFWARIAATALDFVLVFFGLQILGLIDGQGGFRYFILLWMVYHIVLWGWKGTTVGGTIMKLKLVTLKGEAPLWGTVVIRSLSSLFSGIPLGLGFLWVGWNAERQSWHDLVAGTVIIRTQEPKAVFA
;
A
#
# COMPACT_ATOMS: atom_id res chain seq x y z
N MET A 1 18.87 25.26 37.05
CA MET A 1 17.73 24.47 36.50
C MET A 1 16.71 25.32 35.71
N LYS A 2 16.00 26.31 36.31
CA LYS A 2 14.99 27.12 35.58
C LYS A 2 15.50 27.82 34.30
N LYS A 3 16.69 28.46 34.30
CA LYS A 3 17.31 29.06 33.08
C LYS A 3 17.38 28.05 31.92
N ILE A 4 17.94 26.86 32.16
CA ILE A 4 18.11 25.80 31.15
C ILE A 4 16.77 25.35 30.55
N LEU A 5 15.70 25.26 31.36
CA LEU A 5 14.37 24.92 30.87
C LEU A 5 13.77 26.05 30.01
N SER A 6 14.06 27.31 30.37
CA SER A 6 13.67 28.50 29.60
C SER A 6 14.36 28.56 28.24
N GLN A 7 15.70 28.43 28.20
CA GLN A 7 16.47 28.40 26.94
C GLN A 7 16.01 27.26 26.03
N LYS A 8 15.83 26.05 26.56
CA LYS A 8 15.32 24.91 25.77
C LYS A 8 13.90 25.14 25.23
N LEU A 9 13.03 25.84 25.97
CA LEU A 9 11.69 26.19 25.52
C LEU A 9 11.72 27.28 24.41
N ILE A 10 12.63 28.25 24.49
CA ILE A 10 12.83 29.28 23.45
C ILE A 10 13.37 28.64 22.16
N VAL A 11 14.44 27.85 22.25
CA VAL A 11 15.02 27.13 21.10
C VAL A 11 14.00 26.19 20.45
N PHE A 12 13.19 25.48 21.25
CA PHE A 12 12.12 24.62 20.74
C PHE A 12 11.01 25.41 20.01
N ASN A 13 10.59 26.57 20.54
CA ASN A 13 9.62 27.44 19.86
C ASN A 13 10.19 28.06 18.57
N MET A 14 11.47 28.43 18.52
CA MET A 14 12.12 28.86 17.27
C MET A 14 12.17 27.75 16.23
N LEU A 15 12.52 26.51 16.61
CA LEU A 15 12.46 25.36 15.70
C LEU A 15 11.04 25.10 15.20
N PHE A 16 10.02 25.28 16.04
CA PHE A 16 8.61 25.11 15.65
C PHE A 16 8.14 26.22 14.69
N LEU A 17 8.56 27.47 14.91
CA LEU A 17 8.32 28.59 13.98
C LEU A 17 9.03 28.38 12.63
N MET A 18 10.29 27.93 12.64
CA MET A 18 11.04 27.61 11.42
C MET A 18 10.39 26.50 10.61
N ALA A 19 9.83 25.48 11.27
CA ALA A 19 9.06 24.43 10.59
C ALA A 19 7.79 24.95 9.92
N GLY A 20 7.12 25.96 10.49
CA GLY A 20 5.97 26.63 9.87
C GLY A 20 6.34 27.50 8.66
N ILE A 21 7.48 28.19 8.72
CA ILE A 21 7.97 29.03 7.60
C ILE A 21 8.36 28.16 6.39
N TRP A 22 8.93 26.97 6.62
CA TRP A 22 9.32 26.04 5.55
C TRP A 22 8.14 25.32 4.87
N SER A 23 6.89 25.52 5.32
CA SER A 23 5.70 24.82 4.78
C SER A 23 4.75 25.70 3.95
N MET A 24 5.13 26.94 3.62
CA MET A 24 4.31 27.79 2.74
C MET A 24 4.47 27.39 1.26
N PRO A 25 3.38 27.33 0.45
CA PRO A 25 3.47 27.10 -0.98
C PRO A 25 4.21 28.23 -1.71
N ASN A 26 5.03 27.88 -2.71
CA ASN A 26 5.83 28.82 -3.51
C ASN A 26 4.99 29.91 -4.21
N GLU A 27 3.68 29.70 -4.36
CA GLU A 27 2.76 30.59 -5.09
C GLU A 27 2.58 31.97 -4.43
N LEU A 28 2.87 32.09 -3.12
CA LEU A 28 2.88 33.38 -2.41
C LEU A 28 4.21 34.15 -2.54
N GLN A 29 5.28 33.53 -3.05
CA GLN A 29 6.59 34.20 -3.23
C GLN A 29 6.68 34.99 -4.56
N ALA A 30 5.72 34.81 -5.47
CA ALA A 30 5.78 35.32 -6.83
C ALA A 30 5.34 36.80 -7.01
N GLN A 31 4.92 37.48 -5.94
CA GLN A 31 4.44 38.88 -5.99
C GLN A 31 5.26 39.86 -5.14
N GLU A 32 6.38 39.42 -4.55
CA GLU A 32 7.34 40.27 -3.80
C GLU A 32 8.73 40.30 -4.47
N SER A 33 8.78 40.02 -5.79
CA SER A 33 10.00 39.76 -6.56
C SER A 33 10.81 41.00 -6.95
N ASP A 34 10.83 42.05 -6.13
CA ASP A 34 11.57 43.29 -6.37
C ASP A 34 12.17 43.93 -5.09
N ASN A 35 12.13 43.21 -3.95
CA ASN A 35 12.66 43.73 -2.67
C ASN A 35 13.18 42.62 -1.72
N SER A 36 13.94 41.64 -2.25
CA SER A 36 14.52 40.58 -1.42
C SER A 36 15.53 41.15 -0.42
N THR A 37 15.16 41.18 0.87
CA THR A 37 15.72 42.10 1.86
C THR A 37 17.19 41.86 2.21
N LEU A 38 18.07 42.76 1.77
CA LEU A 38 19.25 43.14 2.55
C LEU A 38 18.78 44.15 3.61
N ARG A 39 18.35 43.66 4.78
CA ARG A 39 17.78 44.52 5.83
C ARG A 39 18.85 45.14 6.73
N ARG A 40 19.83 45.82 6.12
CA ARG A 40 20.76 46.73 6.82
C ARG A 40 19.93 47.92 7.34
N SER A 41 19.49 47.83 8.59
CA SER A 41 18.60 48.80 9.22
C SER A 41 19.02 49.02 10.67
N ASN A 42 19.46 50.25 10.99
CA ASN A 42 19.88 50.66 12.34
C ASN A 42 20.91 49.71 12.98
N ASP A 43 21.98 49.45 12.23
CA ASP A 43 23.17 48.70 12.65
C ASP A 43 22.97 47.20 12.88
N GLU A 44 21.80 46.63 12.54
CA GLU A 44 21.55 45.18 12.56
C GLU A 44 21.74 44.55 11.17
N LEU A 45 22.41 43.39 11.14
CA LEU A 45 22.65 42.57 9.95
C LEU A 45 21.87 41.25 10.08
N ILE A 46 20.89 41.02 9.20
CA ILE A 46 20.15 39.76 9.13
C ILE A 46 20.25 39.17 7.72
N VAL A 47 20.83 37.99 7.59
CA VAL A 47 21.16 37.35 6.30
C VAL A 47 20.58 35.93 6.22
N PHE A 48 19.90 35.62 5.12
CA PHE A 48 19.30 34.31 4.86
C PHE A 48 19.86 33.67 3.59
N ASN A 49 20.43 32.47 3.70
CA ASN A 49 20.92 31.64 2.58
C ASN A 49 21.80 32.39 1.56
N ARG A 50 22.64 33.29 2.07
CA ARG A 50 23.69 34.06 1.36
C ARG A 50 24.90 34.19 2.28
N SER A 51 26.06 34.41 1.70
CA SER A 51 27.29 34.66 2.46
C SER A 51 27.64 36.15 2.45
N GLU A 52 28.02 36.72 3.60
CA GLU A 52 28.36 38.13 3.82
C GLU A 52 29.78 38.24 4.40
N VAL A 53 30.45 39.37 4.18
CA VAL A 53 31.76 39.69 4.77
C VAL A 53 31.65 41.02 5.51
N VAL A 54 32.00 41.04 6.79
CA VAL A 54 32.14 42.25 7.61
C VAL A 54 33.59 42.70 7.54
N SER A 55 33.84 43.77 6.79
CA SER A 55 35.19 44.30 6.54
C SER A 55 35.81 44.94 7.78
N SER A 56 37.14 45.07 7.84
CA SER A 56 37.84 45.64 9.00
C SER A 56 37.57 47.11 9.30
N ASP A 57 36.94 47.85 8.38
CA ASP A 57 36.43 49.21 8.56
C ASP A 57 34.94 49.26 8.94
N GLU A 58 34.26 48.11 9.01
CA GLU A 58 32.84 47.98 9.30
C GLU A 58 32.57 47.59 10.76
N VAL A 59 31.63 48.29 11.39
CA VAL A 59 31.14 48.01 12.75
C VAL A 59 29.64 47.75 12.68
N ILE A 60 29.21 46.60 13.21
CA ILE A 60 27.82 46.13 13.18
C ILE A 60 27.36 45.87 14.61
N ARG A 61 26.11 46.19 14.97
CA ARG A 61 25.62 45.98 16.33
C ARG A 61 25.31 44.52 16.63
N ASN A 62 24.44 43.93 15.81
CA ASN A 62 23.94 42.56 15.95
C ASN A 62 24.02 41.86 14.60
N ALA A 63 24.42 40.58 14.57
CA ALA A 63 24.52 39.80 13.34
C ALA A 63 23.81 38.44 13.47
N VAL A 64 22.86 38.18 12.56
CA VAL A 64 22.10 36.92 12.52
C VAL A 64 22.14 36.31 11.11
N VAL A 65 22.76 35.14 10.97
CA VAL A 65 22.97 34.48 9.66
C VAL A 65 22.38 33.07 9.67
N ILE A 66 21.43 32.81 8.77
CA ILE A 66 20.68 31.54 8.72
C ILE A 66 20.88 30.88 7.35
N GLY A 67 21.57 29.74 7.34
CA GLY A 67 21.81 28.91 6.16
C GLY A 67 22.86 29.44 5.16
N GLY A 68 23.68 30.42 5.56
CA GLY A 68 24.77 30.98 4.77
C GLY A 68 26.00 31.25 5.62
N ASP A 69 27.13 31.58 4.99
CA ASP A 69 28.42 31.76 5.67
C ASP A 69 28.69 33.22 6.05
N ILE A 70 29.50 33.49 7.06
CA ILE A 70 29.95 34.83 7.39
C ILE A 70 31.44 34.87 7.68
N GLN A 71 32.11 35.87 7.11
CA GLN A 71 33.48 36.24 7.48
C GLN A 71 33.43 37.57 8.25
N VAL A 72 34.10 37.61 9.40
CA VAL A 72 34.13 38.77 10.30
C VAL A 72 35.58 39.17 10.50
N ASP A 73 36.00 40.21 9.78
CA ASP A 73 37.34 40.83 9.86
C ASP A 73 37.28 42.23 10.51
N GLY A 74 36.07 42.70 10.85
CA GLY A 74 35.76 43.94 11.59
C GLY A 74 35.22 43.70 13.00
N ARG A 75 34.41 44.65 13.51
CA ARG A 75 33.87 44.58 14.89
C ARG A 75 32.36 44.37 14.91
N ILE A 76 31.90 43.44 15.75
CA ILE A 76 30.49 43.29 16.11
C ILE A 76 30.32 43.82 17.54
N GLU A 77 29.45 44.81 17.79
CA GLU A 77 29.28 45.42 19.13
C GLU A 77 28.68 44.45 20.17
N ARG A 78 27.92 43.45 19.70
CA ARG A 78 27.18 42.49 20.53
C ARG A 78 27.19 41.09 19.89
N ASP A 79 26.02 40.49 19.68
CA ASP A 79 25.85 39.07 19.48
C ASP A 79 25.99 38.66 18.00
N LEU A 80 26.67 37.53 17.78
CA LEU A 80 26.74 36.85 16.48
C LEU A 80 26.05 35.48 16.57
N ILE A 81 24.89 35.36 15.91
CA ILE A 81 24.08 34.13 15.89
C ILE A 81 24.10 33.53 14.49
N VAL A 82 24.71 32.36 14.33
CA VAL A 82 24.84 31.68 13.03
C VAL A 82 24.27 30.26 13.08
N VAL A 83 23.36 29.95 12.16
CA VAL A 83 22.62 28.69 12.11
C VAL A 83 22.80 28.01 10.76
N GLY A 84 23.51 26.87 10.75
CA GLY A 84 23.65 26.02 9.56
C GLY A 84 24.61 26.53 8.48
N GLY A 85 25.59 27.37 8.85
CA GLY A 85 26.60 27.94 7.95
C GLY A 85 28.03 27.86 8.50
N SER A 86 28.98 28.46 7.79
CA SER A 86 30.38 28.58 8.24
C SER A 86 30.65 29.97 8.80
N VAL A 87 31.43 30.05 9.87
CA VAL A 87 31.94 31.31 10.44
C VAL A 87 33.45 31.31 10.29
N THR A 88 33.99 32.37 9.69
CA THR A 88 35.42 32.72 9.73
C THR A 88 35.54 34.00 10.56
N LEU A 89 36.19 33.95 11.71
CA LEU A 89 36.39 35.08 12.61
C LEU A 89 37.88 35.44 12.64
N ASN A 90 38.22 36.66 12.25
CA ASN A 90 39.54 37.28 12.41
C ASN A 90 39.46 38.65 13.09
N GLY A 91 38.25 39.10 13.45
CA GLY A 91 37.97 40.34 14.16
C GLY A 91 37.36 40.11 15.55
N GLU A 92 36.58 41.09 16.00
CA GLU A 92 36.21 41.26 17.41
C GLU A 92 34.68 41.18 17.61
N ILE A 93 34.23 40.41 18.60
CA ILE A 93 32.81 40.26 18.97
C ILE A 93 32.61 40.71 20.43
N GLY A 94 31.86 41.78 20.62
CA GLY A 94 31.59 42.40 21.93
C GLY A 94 30.47 41.76 22.74
N GLY A 95 29.81 40.72 22.22
CA GLY A 95 28.74 39.96 22.89
C GLY A 95 28.84 38.46 22.62
N ASP A 96 27.72 37.74 22.71
CA ASP A 96 27.72 36.28 22.68
C ASP A 96 27.96 35.72 21.26
N LEU A 97 28.80 34.69 21.15
CA LEU A 97 29.02 33.95 19.89
C LEU A 97 28.23 32.63 19.91
N THR A 98 27.09 32.58 19.21
CA THR A 98 26.25 31.38 19.10
C THR A 98 26.32 30.76 17.70
N LEU A 99 26.95 29.57 17.59
CA LEU A 99 27.02 28.79 16.35
C LEU A 99 26.24 27.47 16.49
N ILE A 100 25.25 27.23 15.63
CA ILE A 100 24.41 26.03 15.66
C ILE A 100 24.47 25.29 14.31
N GLY A 101 24.91 24.03 14.33
CA GLY A 101 24.96 23.14 13.16
C GLY A 101 25.99 23.50 12.10
N GLY A 102 26.93 24.41 12.41
CA GLY A 102 27.88 24.99 11.46
C GLY A 102 29.34 24.63 11.69
N LYS A 103 30.23 25.31 10.95
CA LYS A 103 31.69 25.25 11.07
C LYS A 103 32.22 26.56 11.66
N LEU A 104 33.22 26.51 12.55
CA LEU A 104 33.99 27.70 12.98
C LEU A 104 35.44 27.59 12.49
N ILE A 105 35.98 28.69 12.01
CA ILE A 105 37.42 28.99 11.95
C ILE A 105 37.61 30.31 12.72
N ALA A 106 38.31 30.29 13.85
CA ALA A 106 38.80 31.49 14.52
C ALA A 106 40.31 31.61 14.25
N GLY A 107 40.71 32.72 13.62
CA GLY A 107 42.10 33.07 13.31
C GLY A 107 42.86 33.60 14.54
N ALA A 108 44.12 34.00 14.32
CA ALA A 108 44.99 34.46 15.40
C ALA A 108 44.53 35.78 16.06
N ASP A 109 43.88 36.65 15.28
CA ASP A 109 43.39 37.97 15.72
C ASP A 109 41.92 37.95 16.21
N ALA A 110 41.31 36.76 16.31
CA ALA A 110 39.92 36.58 16.74
C ALA A 110 39.73 36.85 18.24
N MET A 111 38.82 37.75 18.60
CA MET A 111 38.48 38.07 19.99
C MET A 111 36.97 38.00 20.26
N VAL A 112 36.58 37.42 21.40
CA VAL A 112 35.17 37.39 21.89
C VAL A 112 35.12 37.82 23.36
N GLU A 113 34.39 38.89 23.65
CA GLU A 113 34.29 39.50 25.00
C GLU A 113 33.39 38.69 25.97
N HIS A 114 32.47 37.85 25.48
CA HIS A 114 31.43 37.16 26.28
C HIS A 114 31.27 35.65 25.91
N GLU A 115 30.11 35.01 26.20
CA GLU A 115 29.93 33.55 26.17
C GLU A 115 29.99 32.98 24.74
N GLY A 116 30.78 31.93 24.54
CA GLY A 116 30.88 31.21 23.26
C GLY A 116 30.11 29.89 23.26
N ILE A 117 28.97 29.81 22.58
CA ILE A 117 28.13 28.60 22.47
C ILE A 117 28.30 27.95 21.09
N LEU A 118 29.13 26.91 21.01
CA LEU A 118 29.46 26.22 19.76
C LEU A 118 28.84 24.82 19.70
N ILE A 119 27.70 24.66 19.03
CA ILE A 119 26.95 23.40 18.92
C ILE A 119 27.01 22.87 17.49
N GLY A 120 27.81 21.84 17.19
CA GLY A 120 28.02 21.37 15.82
C GLY A 120 29.48 21.03 15.51
N GLY A 121 30.06 21.60 14.47
CA GLY A 121 31.46 21.44 14.11
C GLY A 121 31.68 20.88 12.68
N PRO A 122 32.93 20.90 12.18
CA PRO A 122 34.16 21.10 12.93
C PRO A 122 34.38 22.54 13.40
N PHE A 123 35.08 22.68 14.53
CA PHE A 123 35.59 23.95 15.02
C PHE A 123 37.12 23.91 14.92
N VAL A 124 37.71 24.97 14.39
CA VAL A 124 39.16 25.20 14.37
C VAL A 124 39.37 26.57 14.99
N ILE A 125 40.20 26.65 16.02
CA ILE A 125 40.47 27.86 16.78
C ILE A 125 41.99 27.94 16.91
N ASP A 126 42.57 29.07 16.52
CA ASP A 126 44.01 29.30 16.66
C ASP A 126 44.41 29.43 18.13
N SER A 127 45.66 29.06 18.45
CA SER A 127 46.28 29.27 19.76
C SER A 127 46.38 30.72 20.22
N HIS A 128 46.23 31.69 19.32
CA HIS A 128 46.27 33.12 19.64
C HIS A 128 44.88 33.77 19.85
N ALA A 129 43.79 33.09 19.48
CA ALA A 129 42.43 33.63 19.63
C ALA A 129 42.05 33.82 21.12
N THR A 130 41.47 34.96 21.45
CA THR A 130 41.09 35.33 22.83
C THR A 130 39.58 35.18 23.07
N PHE A 131 39.23 34.59 24.21
CA PHE A 131 37.87 34.45 24.71
C PHE A 131 37.91 34.86 26.18
N ASP A 132 37.21 35.92 26.56
CA ASP A 132 37.28 36.48 27.92
C ASP A 132 36.35 35.76 28.92
N GLU A 133 35.30 35.09 28.44
CA GLU A 133 34.41 34.20 29.22
C GLU A 133 34.42 32.74 28.72
N ASP A 134 33.56 31.87 29.30
CA ASP A 134 33.51 30.43 29.03
C ASP A 134 33.11 30.09 27.57
N LEU A 135 33.88 29.17 26.96
CA LEU A 135 33.66 28.67 25.59
C LEU A 135 33.07 27.24 25.61
N PHE A 136 31.75 27.13 25.55
CA PHE A 136 31.01 25.87 25.56
C PHE A 136 30.98 25.18 24.20
N GLN A 137 31.96 24.30 23.97
CA GLN A 137 32.03 23.46 22.76
C GLN A 137 31.26 22.14 22.92
N PHE A 138 30.25 21.94 22.07
CA PHE A 138 29.52 20.69 21.90
C PHE A 138 29.81 20.09 20.50
N PRO A 139 30.99 19.46 20.31
CA PRO A 139 31.38 18.89 19.03
C PRO A 139 30.51 17.68 18.66
N LEU A 140 29.81 17.78 17.54
CA LEU A 140 29.00 16.74 16.92
C LEU A 140 29.60 16.40 15.53
N PRO A 141 30.76 15.72 15.45
CA PRO A 141 31.55 15.58 14.23
C PRO A 141 30.87 14.81 13.08
N GLY A 142 29.72 14.17 13.32
CA GLY A 142 28.87 13.59 12.28
C GLY A 142 27.77 14.52 11.76
N LEU A 143 27.34 15.55 12.51
CA LEU A 143 26.11 16.30 12.23
C LEU A 143 26.21 17.18 10.98
N PHE A 144 27.30 17.93 10.81
CA PHE A 144 27.50 18.77 9.61
C PHE A 144 27.64 17.93 8.34
N SER A 145 28.35 16.79 8.42
CA SER A 145 28.45 15.80 7.34
C SER A 145 27.10 15.17 6.99
N PHE A 146 26.25 14.92 8.00
CA PHE A 146 24.89 14.42 7.81
C PHE A 146 23.94 15.47 7.20
N ILE A 147 23.96 16.72 7.67
CA ILE A 147 23.13 17.81 7.14
C ILE A 147 23.53 18.15 5.70
N SER A 148 24.83 18.29 5.41
CA SER A 148 25.31 18.48 4.05
C SER A 148 25.01 17.26 3.17
N GLY A 149 25.15 16.04 3.70
CA GLY A 149 24.74 14.80 3.05
C GLY A 149 23.24 14.69 2.74
N ILE A 150 22.37 15.30 3.56
CA ILE A 150 20.93 15.44 3.29
C ILE A 150 20.70 16.51 2.21
N LYS A 151 21.32 17.69 2.31
CA LYS A 151 21.20 18.77 1.30
C LYS A 151 21.58 18.25 -0.09
N LEU A 152 22.70 17.51 -0.17
CA LEU A 152 23.20 16.86 -1.38
C LEU A 152 22.28 15.73 -1.88
N TRP A 153 21.63 14.97 -0.99
CA TRP A 153 20.62 13.98 -1.36
C TRP A 153 19.33 14.63 -1.86
N MET A 154 18.85 15.71 -1.24
CA MET A 154 17.65 16.42 -1.70
C MET A 154 17.86 16.99 -3.11
N THR A 155 18.99 17.64 -3.37
CA THR A 155 19.31 18.19 -4.70
C THR A 155 19.54 17.10 -5.74
N HIS A 156 20.35 16.08 -5.48
CA HIS A 156 20.76 15.11 -6.50
C HIS A 156 19.89 13.84 -6.59
N CYS A 157 19.08 13.51 -5.58
CA CYS A 157 18.21 12.34 -5.55
C CYS A 157 16.72 12.73 -5.58
N PHE A 158 16.24 13.46 -4.55
CA PHE A 158 14.82 13.74 -4.39
C PHE A 158 14.24 14.57 -5.54
N ILE A 159 14.86 15.73 -5.85
CA ILE A 159 14.40 16.62 -6.93
C ILE A 159 14.52 15.95 -8.31
N LEU A 160 15.57 15.14 -8.54
CA LEU A 160 15.78 14.41 -9.80
C LEU A 160 14.96 13.12 -9.93
N MET A 161 14.03 12.85 -9.00
CA MET A 161 13.23 11.63 -8.91
C MET A 161 14.07 10.35 -9.12
N ARG A 162 15.11 10.17 -8.29
CA ARG A 162 15.85 8.91 -8.19
C ARG A 162 16.24 8.65 -6.73
N PRO A 163 16.17 7.41 -6.20
CA PRO A 163 16.45 7.17 -4.78
C PRO A 163 17.95 7.22 -4.44
N PHE A 164 18.85 6.97 -5.41
CA PHE A 164 20.29 6.83 -5.21
C PHE A 164 21.10 7.66 -6.22
N ALA A 165 22.27 8.16 -5.80
CA ALA A 165 23.20 8.87 -6.69
C ALA A 165 24.66 8.62 -6.28
N ILE A 166 25.53 8.36 -7.26
CA ILE A 166 26.95 8.03 -7.03
C ILE A 166 27.69 9.18 -6.30
N SER A 167 27.28 10.43 -6.52
CA SER A 167 27.80 11.61 -5.82
C SER A 167 27.49 11.66 -4.32
N VAL A 168 26.62 10.79 -3.81
CA VAL A 168 26.18 10.81 -2.41
C VAL A 168 26.54 9.46 -1.76
N THR A 169 27.78 9.35 -1.27
CA THR A 169 28.42 8.10 -0.82
C THR A 169 27.58 7.28 0.16
N TRP A 170 26.91 7.93 1.13
CA TRP A 170 26.06 7.23 2.10
C TRP A 170 24.86 6.51 1.45
N THR A 171 24.37 7.01 0.31
CA THR A 171 23.28 6.36 -0.45
C THR A 171 23.75 5.09 -1.16
N MET A 172 25.03 5.00 -1.53
CA MET A 172 25.63 3.79 -2.09
C MET A 172 25.78 2.71 -1.00
N VAL A 173 26.18 3.10 0.21
CA VAL A 173 26.22 2.19 1.38
C VAL A 173 24.81 1.70 1.72
N LEU A 174 23.81 2.60 1.75
CA LEU A 174 22.41 2.22 1.96
C LEU A 174 21.87 1.31 0.86
N ALA A 175 22.20 1.56 -0.42
CA ALA A 175 21.80 0.70 -1.53
C ALA A 175 22.41 -0.71 -1.39
N GLY A 176 23.70 -0.81 -1.04
CA GLY A 176 24.37 -2.10 -0.76
C GLY A 176 23.72 -2.85 0.41
N LEU A 177 23.43 -2.15 1.52
CA LEU A 177 22.71 -2.72 2.67
C LEU A 177 21.31 -3.21 2.29
N LEU A 178 20.59 -2.45 1.46
CA LEU A 178 19.27 -2.87 0.96
C LEU A 178 19.37 -4.10 0.05
N VAL A 179 20.38 -4.20 -0.82
CA VAL A 179 20.60 -5.41 -1.63
C VAL A 179 20.92 -6.62 -0.72
N LEU A 180 21.73 -6.44 0.32
CA LEU A 180 22.02 -7.48 1.31
C LEU A 180 20.76 -7.94 2.07
N VAL A 181 19.90 -7.03 2.51
CA VAL A 181 18.62 -7.35 3.18
C VAL A 181 17.67 -8.09 2.23
N ASN A 182 17.59 -7.68 0.97
CA ASN A 182 16.79 -8.38 -0.05
C ASN A 182 17.35 -9.79 -0.35
N PHE A 183 18.68 -9.96 -0.40
CA PHE A 183 19.33 -11.27 -0.56
C PHE A 183 19.09 -12.19 0.64
N LEU A 184 19.23 -11.68 1.87
CA LEU A 184 18.92 -12.42 3.08
C LEU A 184 17.43 -12.81 3.15
N THR A 185 16.54 -11.93 2.68
CA THR A 185 15.10 -12.23 2.55
C THR A 185 14.83 -13.38 1.57
N LEU A 186 15.57 -13.46 0.45
CA LEU A 186 15.46 -14.60 -0.48
C LEU A 186 15.85 -15.92 0.18
N ILE A 187 16.86 -15.92 1.06
CA ILE A 187 17.32 -17.12 1.79
C ILE A 187 16.33 -17.50 2.89
N LEU A 188 15.95 -16.55 3.75
CA LEU A 188 15.09 -16.83 4.92
C LEU A 188 13.62 -17.07 4.55
N LEU A 189 13.10 -16.40 3.52
CA LEU A 189 11.69 -16.40 3.14
C LEU A 189 11.47 -16.86 1.69
N GLY A 190 12.39 -17.66 1.13
CA GLY A 190 12.35 -18.14 -0.26
C GLY A 190 11.00 -18.74 -0.67
N ASN A 191 10.34 -19.50 0.22
CA ASN A 191 8.98 -20.03 0.00
C ASN A 191 7.96 -18.91 -0.29
N ALA A 192 7.97 -17.81 0.47
CA ALA A 192 7.05 -16.69 0.27
C ALA A 192 7.40 -15.89 -1.00
N VAL A 193 8.69 -15.80 -1.33
CA VAL A 193 9.18 -15.20 -2.58
C VAL A 193 8.69 -16.01 -3.80
N ASP A 194 8.91 -17.33 -3.83
CA ASP A 194 8.54 -18.15 -4.99
C ASP A 194 7.01 -18.26 -5.17
N GLN A 195 6.21 -18.22 -4.10
CA GLN A 195 4.74 -18.08 -4.26
C GLN A 195 4.36 -16.71 -4.84
N SER A 196 5.01 -15.62 -4.39
CA SER A 196 4.80 -14.27 -4.95
C SER A 196 5.20 -14.19 -6.44
N VAL A 197 6.29 -14.85 -6.82
CA VAL A 197 6.75 -14.99 -8.22
C VAL A 197 5.70 -15.70 -9.09
N LYS A 198 5.15 -16.85 -8.65
CA LYS A 198 4.12 -17.60 -9.40
C LYS A 198 2.86 -16.79 -9.70
N VAL A 199 2.51 -15.82 -8.85
CA VAL A 199 1.36 -14.94 -9.07
C VAL A 199 1.72 -13.76 -9.99
N LEU A 200 2.92 -13.21 -9.82
CA LEU A 200 3.42 -12.05 -10.57
C LEU A 200 3.78 -12.37 -12.04
N GLU A 201 4.29 -13.57 -12.31
CA GLU A 201 4.71 -13.99 -13.64
C GLU A 201 3.58 -13.99 -14.70
N PRO A 202 2.40 -14.61 -14.46
CA PRO A 202 1.34 -14.71 -15.47
C PRO A 202 0.45 -13.46 -15.57
N LYS A 203 0.29 -12.66 -14.50
CA LYS A 203 -0.67 -11.54 -14.47
C LYS A 203 -0.11 -10.23 -13.87
N PRO A 204 1.04 -9.71 -14.36
CA PRO A 204 1.73 -8.58 -13.76
C PRO A 204 0.88 -7.30 -13.69
N ILE A 205 0.03 -7.03 -14.68
CA ILE A 205 -0.85 -5.85 -14.71
C ILE A 205 -1.92 -5.95 -13.62
N THR A 206 -2.54 -7.12 -13.43
CA THR A 206 -3.50 -7.35 -12.33
C THR A 206 -2.80 -7.21 -10.98
N THR A 207 -1.59 -7.75 -10.83
CA THR A 207 -0.78 -7.62 -9.62
C THR A 207 -0.45 -6.15 -9.30
N PHE A 208 -0.08 -5.35 -10.30
CA PHE A 208 0.14 -3.90 -10.13
C PHE A 208 -1.12 -3.19 -9.61
N PHE A 209 -2.27 -3.37 -10.26
CA PHE A 209 -3.50 -2.67 -9.85
C PHE A 209 -4.05 -3.14 -8.50
N VAL A 210 -3.95 -4.43 -8.18
CA VAL A 210 -4.32 -4.94 -6.83
C VAL A 210 -3.38 -4.40 -5.75
N GLY A 211 -2.09 -4.28 -6.04
CA GLY A 211 -1.13 -3.67 -5.12
C GLY A 211 -1.34 -2.17 -4.93
N LEU A 212 -1.61 -1.43 -6.01
CA LEU A 212 -1.92 -0.01 -5.97
C LEU A 212 -3.21 0.26 -5.19
N LEU A 213 -4.25 -0.53 -5.44
CA LEU A 213 -5.49 -0.54 -4.67
C LEU A 213 -5.23 -0.83 -3.18
N GLY A 214 -4.42 -1.84 -2.87
CA GLY A 214 -4.08 -2.21 -1.50
C GLY A 214 -3.31 -1.10 -0.76
N LEU A 215 -2.38 -0.42 -1.42
CA LEU A 215 -1.64 0.72 -0.87
C LEU A 215 -2.54 1.96 -0.67
N ILE A 216 -3.54 2.18 -1.54
CA ILE A 216 -4.53 3.26 -1.38
C ILE A 216 -5.48 2.96 -0.21
N LEU A 217 -5.98 1.71 -0.11
CA LEU A 217 -6.84 1.26 1.00
C LEU A 217 -6.12 1.21 2.35
N LEU A 218 -4.79 1.13 2.37
CA LEU A 218 -3.99 1.11 3.58
C LEU A 218 -4.16 2.39 4.42
N GLY A 219 -4.27 3.56 3.79
CA GLY A 219 -4.48 4.83 4.50
C GLY A 219 -5.76 4.82 5.35
N PRO A 220 -6.95 4.59 4.73
CA PRO A 220 -8.21 4.39 5.45
C PRO A 220 -8.17 3.24 6.46
N LEU A 221 -7.46 2.14 6.18
CA LEU A 221 -7.32 1.01 7.11
C LEU A 221 -6.54 1.40 8.38
N LEU A 222 -5.39 2.08 8.24
CA LEU A 222 -4.61 2.58 9.38
C LEU A 222 -5.37 3.66 10.16
N LEU A 223 -6.16 4.49 9.48
CA LEU A 223 -7.04 5.47 10.12
C LEU A 223 -8.14 4.78 10.95
N LEU A 224 -8.83 3.78 10.36
CA LEU A 224 -9.83 2.96 11.06
C LEU A 224 -9.22 2.25 12.28
N VAL A 225 -8.04 1.63 12.13
CA VAL A 225 -7.31 1.01 13.24
C VAL A 225 -7.02 2.04 14.33
N THR A 226 -6.42 3.19 13.99
CA THR A 226 -6.11 4.26 14.96
C THR A 226 -7.35 4.77 15.68
N ALA A 227 -8.48 4.90 14.97
CA ALA A 227 -9.75 5.38 15.52
C ALA A 227 -10.38 4.44 16.57
N THR A 228 -9.93 3.18 16.69
CA THR A 228 -10.34 2.28 17.79
C THR A 228 -9.73 2.63 19.14
N GLY A 229 -8.81 3.59 19.22
CA GLY A 229 -8.03 3.93 20.41
C GLY A 229 -6.93 2.91 20.68
N VAL A 230 -7.30 1.64 20.88
CA VAL A 230 -6.36 0.50 21.03
C VAL A 230 -5.39 0.41 19.85
N GLY A 231 -5.89 0.64 18.63
CA GLY A 231 -5.10 0.49 17.41
C GLY A 231 -3.94 1.46 17.26
N ILE A 232 -3.86 2.57 18.00
CA ILE A 232 -2.68 3.45 17.97
C ILE A 232 -1.40 2.72 18.44
N LEU A 233 -1.55 1.74 19.33
CA LEU A 233 -0.47 0.84 19.76
C LEU A 233 -0.09 -0.17 18.67
N LEU A 234 -1.05 -0.55 17.81
CA LEU A 234 -0.89 -1.55 16.74
C LEU A 234 -0.35 -0.94 15.43
N VAL A 235 -0.58 0.34 15.16
CA VAL A 235 -0.06 1.06 13.97
C VAL A 235 1.44 0.78 13.69
N PRO A 236 2.38 0.91 14.65
CA PRO A 236 3.79 0.60 14.37
C PRO A 236 4.01 -0.87 13.95
N PHE A 237 3.31 -1.83 14.57
CA PHE A 237 3.40 -3.24 14.19
C PHE A 237 2.83 -3.49 12.78
N PHE A 238 1.71 -2.84 12.42
CA PHE A 238 1.17 -2.89 11.06
C PHE A 238 2.16 -2.32 10.04
N ILE A 239 2.77 -1.16 10.31
CA ILE A 239 3.79 -0.55 9.45
C ILE A 239 4.98 -1.51 9.27
N CYS A 240 5.52 -2.09 10.35
CA CYS A 240 6.60 -3.08 10.28
C CYS A 240 6.22 -4.32 9.45
N ALA A 241 5.02 -4.87 9.66
CA ALA A 241 4.53 -6.03 8.90
C ALA A 241 4.38 -5.72 7.40
N ILE A 242 3.90 -4.53 7.05
CA ILE A 242 3.73 -4.06 5.67
C ILE A 242 5.08 -3.79 5.01
N SER A 243 6.03 -3.18 5.73
CA SER A 243 7.41 -3.03 5.27
C SER A 243 8.06 -4.38 4.98
N ALA A 244 7.94 -5.35 5.89
CA ALA A 244 8.46 -6.71 5.69
C ALA A 244 7.82 -7.42 4.48
N ALA A 245 6.49 -7.38 4.37
CA ALA A 245 5.75 -7.93 3.23
C ALA A 245 6.18 -7.27 1.90
N THR A 246 6.39 -5.96 1.89
CA THR A 246 6.85 -5.20 0.72
C THR A 246 8.29 -5.56 0.34
N ILE A 247 9.17 -5.86 1.30
CA ILE A 247 10.53 -6.35 1.03
C ILE A 247 10.45 -7.74 0.36
N VAL A 248 9.67 -8.69 0.89
CA VAL A 248 9.45 -10.01 0.27
C VAL A 248 8.90 -9.88 -1.16
N GLY A 249 7.89 -9.03 -1.36
CA GLY A 249 7.33 -8.74 -2.67
C GLY A 249 8.34 -8.10 -3.63
N LYS A 250 9.23 -7.23 -3.14
CA LYS A 250 10.28 -6.57 -3.92
C LYS A 250 11.35 -7.56 -4.39
N VAL A 251 11.75 -8.51 -3.53
CA VAL A 251 12.59 -9.64 -3.91
C VAL A 251 11.93 -10.46 -5.03
N ALA A 252 10.63 -10.77 -4.91
CA ALA A 252 9.90 -11.49 -5.96
C ALA A 252 9.87 -10.73 -7.29
N VAL A 253 9.64 -9.41 -7.28
CA VAL A 253 9.70 -8.55 -8.49
C VAL A 253 11.09 -8.60 -9.14
N TYR A 254 12.16 -8.53 -8.35
CA TYR A 254 13.54 -8.64 -8.85
C TYR A 254 13.80 -10.01 -9.47
N THR A 255 13.43 -11.10 -8.78
CA THR A 255 13.56 -12.47 -9.28
C THR A 255 12.79 -12.67 -10.60
N THR A 256 11.54 -12.22 -10.70
CA THR A 256 10.75 -12.31 -11.94
C THR A 256 11.36 -11.48 -13.08
N LEU A 257 11.92 -10.31 -12.81
CA LEU A 257 12.62 -9.51 -13.82
C LEU A 257 13.85 -10.27 -14.36
N GLY A 258 14.67 -10.84 -13.47
CA GLY A 258 15.82 -11.65 -13.83
C GLY A 258 15.45 -12.92 -14.61
N LYS A 259 14.43 -13.66 -14.19
CA LYS A 259 13.93 -14.86 -14.90
C LYS A 259 13.48 -14.50 -16.31
N ARG A 260 12.64 -13.47 -16.48
CA ARG A 260 12.14 -13.00 -17.78
C ARG A 260 13.26 -12.58 -18.74
N ILE A 261 14.35 -11.98 -18.24
CA ILE A 261 15.50 -11.59 -19.05
C ILE A 261 16.38 -12.82 -19.35
N GLY A 262 16.63 -13.68 -18.38
CA GLY A 262 17.44 -14.88 -18.56
C GLY A 262 16.83 -15.89 -19.54
N HIS A 263 15.52 -16.09 -19.51
CA HIS A 263 14.82 -16.95 -20.49
C HIS A 263 14.82 -16.34 -21.89
N ARG A 264 14.67 -15.02 -22.05
CA ARG A 264 14.80 -14.34 -23.36
C ARG A 264 16.21 -14.42 -23.92
N ALA A 265 17.23 -14.43 -23.06
CA ALA A 265 18.63 -14.60 -23.43
C ALA A 265 19.06 -16.08 -23.56
N ALA A 266 18.13 -17.04 -23.46
CA ALA A 266 18.38 -18.49 -23.48
C ALA A 266 19.49 -18.97 -22.49
N ALA A 267 19.67 -18.25 -21.38
CA ALA A 267 20.84 -18.39 -20.51
C ALA A 267 20.50 -19.07 -19.17
N ASN A 268 21.39 -19.95 -18.72
CA ASN A 268 21.20 -20.85 -17.57
C ASN A 268 20.81 -20.16 -16.25
N TRP A 269 21.23 -18.89 -16.07
CA TRP A 269 20.88 -18.08 -14.90
C TRP A 269 19.37 -17.82 -14.72
N GLY A 270 18.55 -18.00 -15.77
CA GLY A 270 17.10 -17.80 -15.71
C GLY A 270 16.36 -18.93 -14.97
N ASN A 271 16.99 -20.09 -14.80
CA ASN A 271 16.37 -21.25 -14.15
C ASN A 271 16.60 -21.31 -12.64
N THR A 272 17.43 -20.44 -12.05
CA THR A 272 17.67 -20.41 -10.60
C THR A 272 17.21 -19.10 -9.97
N SER A 273 16.36 -19.16 -8.93
CA SER A 273 15.82 -17.96 -8.28
C SER A 273 16.93 -17.04 -7.71
N ILE A 274 18.09 -17.59 -7.30
CA ILE A 274 19.23 -16.82 -6.78
C ILE A 274 19.94 -16.02 -7.87
N ALA A 275 20.33 -16.64 -8.99
CA ALA A 275 21.02 -15.91 -10.06
C ALA A 275 20.08 -14.88 -10.72
N ALA A 276 18.81 -15.26 -10.95
CA ALA A 276 17.78 -14.34 -11.40
C ALA A 276 17.59 -13.15 -10.45
N PHE A 277 17.54 -13.37 -9.13
CA PHE A 277 17.46 -12.28 -8.15
C PHE A 277 18.65 -11.31 -8.25
N LEU A 278 19.89 -11.81 -8.26
CA LEU A 278 21.09 -10.96 -8.30
C LEU A 278 21.10 -10.05 -9.55
N ILE A 279 20.74 -10.61 -10.70
CA ILE A 279 20.70 -9.89 -11.98
C ILE A 279 19.52 -8.92 -12.05
N GLY A 280 18.34 -9.32 -11.59
CA GLY A 280 17.20 -8.42 -11.45
C GLY A 280 17.50 -7.25 -10.50
N SER A 281 18.17 -7.52 -9.38
CA SER A 281 18.61 -6.50 -8.42
C SER A 281 19.66 -5.55 -9.01
N LEU A 282 20.59 -6.06 -9.82
CA LEU A 282 21.59 -5.24 -10.51
C LEU A 282 20.95 -4.30 -11.54
N ILE A 283 20.02 -4.82 -12.36
CA ILE A 283 19.29 -4.05 -13.37
C ILE A 283 18.42 -2.97 -12.69
N MET A 284 17.74 -3.32 -11.60
CA MET A 284 16.95 -2.36 -10.82
C MET A 284 17.82 -1.31 -10.13
N PHE A 285 19.01 -1.67 -9.63
CA PHE A 285 19.97 -0.70 -9.10
C PHE A 285 20.43 0.29 -10.17
N LEU A 286 20.77 -0.19 -11.38
CA LEU A 286 21.13 0.68 -12.51
C LEU A 286 19.98 1.64 -12.87
N PHE A 287 18.74 1.16 -12.94
CA PHE A 287 17.56 2.02 -13.18
C PHE A 287 17.39 3.07 -12.08
N TYR A 288 17.66 2.73 -10.82
CA TYR A 288 17.58 3.64 -9.68
C TYR A 288 18.67 4.73 -9.63
N LEU A 289 19.72 4.66 -10.46
CA LEU A 289 20.73 5.73 -10.60
C LEU A 289 20.32 6.79 -11.65
N VAL A 290 19.43 6.43 -12.58
CA VAL A 290 19.01 7.28 -13.71
C VAL A 290 17.90 8.25 -13.25
N PRO A 291 18.05 9.57 -13.45
CA PRO A 291 17.01 10.56 -13.14
C PRO A 291 15.68 10.25 -13.83
N PHE A 292 14.56 10.55 -13.17
CA PHE A 292 13.17 10.20 -13.54
C PHE A 292 12.87 8.69 -13.63
N LEU A 293 13.69 7.92 -14.35
CA LEU A 293 13.54 6.47 -14.50
C LEU A 293 13.63 5.75 -13.15
N GLY A 294 14.49 6.20 -12.23
CA GLY A 294 14.58 5.64 -10.89
C GLY A 294 13.32 5.82 -10.05
N GLY A 295 12.68 7.00 -10.13
CA GLY A 295 11.41 7.32 -9.48
C GLY A 295 10.23 6.57 -10.10
N LEU A 296 10.17 6.49 -11.43
CA LEU A 296 9.18 5.68 -12.15
C LEU A 296 9.33 4.19 -11.78
N ALA A 297 10.56 3.67 -11.76
CA ALA A 297 10.87 2.31 -11.34
C ALA A 297 10.47 2.05 -9.88
N LEU A 298 10.63 3.02 -8.98
CA LEU A 298 10.15 2.93 -7.60
C LEU A 298 8.61 2.90 -7.55
N GLY A 299 7.95 3.80 -8.27
CA GLY A 299 6.49 3.90 -8.36
C GLY A 299 5.81 2.69 -9.04
N VAL A 300 6.53 1.93 -9.87
CA VAL A 300 6.06 0.67 -10.46
C VAL A 300 6.37 -0.53 -9.55
N VAL A 301 7.57 -0.59 -8.96
CA VAL A 301 7.96 -1.71 -8.08
C VAL A 301 7.20 -1.72 -6.76
N LEU A 302 6.91 -0.57 -6.15
CA LEU A 302 6.24 -0.53 -4.84
C LEU A 302 4.82 -1.15 -4.88
N PRO A 303 3.93 -0.81 -5.84
CA PRO A 303 2.66 -1.51 -6.01
C PRO A 303 2.82 -2.96 -6.47
N LEU A 304 3.75 -3.27 -7.39
CA LEU A 304 3.96 -4.67 -7.82
C LEU A 304 4.38 -5.57 -6.65
N ALA A 305 5.27 -5.09 -5.78
CA ALA A 305 5.72 -5.80 -4.59
C ALA A 305 4.56 -6.05 -3.62
N PHE A 306 3.83 -5.01 -3.24
CA PHE A 306 2.69 -5.14 -2.32
C PHE A 306 1.56 -6.00 -2.90
N GLY A 307 1.29 -5.87 -4.20
CA GLY A 307 0.27 -6.67 -4.89
C GLY A 307 0.64 -8.15 -5.02
N ALA A 308 1.92 -8.48 -5.23
CA ALA A 308 2.38 -9.86 -5.34
C ALA A 308 2.22 -10.61 -4.00
N ILE A 309 2.67 -10.01 -2.89
CA ILE A 309 2.53 -10.61 -1.56
C ILE A 309 1.07 -10.63 -1.08
N LEU A 310 0.27 -9.59 -1.38
CA LEU A 310 -1.16 -9.55 -1.05
C LEU A 310 -1.95 -10.64 -1.78
N LEU A 311 -1.71 -10.82 -3.09
CA LEU A 311 -2.37 -11.89 -3.85
C LEU A 311 -1.89 -13.29 -3.45
N ALA A 312 -0.60 -13.46 -3.11
CA ALA A 312 -0.09 -14.72 -2.58
C ALA A 312 -0.73 -15.06 -1.22
N ALA A 313 -0.88 -14.09 -0.32
CA ALA A 313 -1.58 -14.25 0.96
C ALA A 313 -3.07 -14.58 0.77
N ILE A 314 -3.76 -13.91 -0.17
CA ILE A 314 -5.16 -14.23 -0.52
C ILE A 314 -5.29 -15.65 -1.09
N GLN A 315 -4.34 -16.10 -1.92
CA GLN A 315 -4.36 -17.47 -2.45
C GLN A 315 -4.06 -18.51 -1.37
N MET A 316 -3.12 -18.24 -0.45
CA MET A 316 -2.84 -19.09 0.70
C MET A 316 -4.07 -19.21 1.61
N PHE A 317 -4.72 -18.11 1.95
CA PHE A 317 -5.96 -18.11 2.74
C PHE A 317 -7.12 -18.83 2.03
N ARG A 318 -7.18 -18.77 0.69
CA ARG A 318 -8.16 -19.50 -0.14
C ARG A 318 -7.81 -20.98 -0.39
N ALA A 319 -6.62 -21.43 -0.01
CA ALA A 319 -6.25 -22.84 -0.01
C ALA A 319 -6.48 -23.49 1.37
N GLU A 320 -6.31 -22.71 2.44
CA GLU A 320 -6.60 -23.12 3.82
C GLU A 320 -8.10 -23.16 4.12
N VAL A 321 -8.85 -22.16 3.65
CA VAL A 321 -10.32 -22.14 3.71
C VAL A 321 -10.85 -22.78 2.43
N ASP A 322 -11.46 -23.96 2.55
CA ASP A 322 -11.99 -24.72 1.43
C ASP A 322 -13.16 -23.97 0.75
N PHE A 323 -12.86 -23.26 -0.34
CA PHE A 323 -13.81 -22.56 -1.18
C PHE A 323 -14.10 -23.40 -2.44
N PRO A 324 -15.27 -24.05 -2.56
CA PRO A 324 -15.64 -24.79 -3.76
C PRO A 324 -15.46 -23.97 -5.04
N ALA A 325 -14.87 -24.61 -6.05
CA ALA A 325 -14.40 -23.95 -7.25
C ALA A 325 -15.52 -23.16 -7.98
N PRO A 326 -15.20 -22.04 -8.65
CA PRO A 326 -16.18 -21.32 -9.47
C PRO A 326 -16.80 -22.26 -10.50
N ILE A 327 -18.13 -22.35 -10.52
CA ILE A 327 -18.85 -23.14 -11.51
C ILE A 327 -18.63 -22.49 -12.88
N SER A 328 -17.69 -23.03 -13.64
CA SER A 328 -17.46 -22.64 -15.03
C SER A 328 -18.65 -23.13 -15.86
N GLY A 329 -19.67 -22.27 -15.97
CA GLY A 329 -20.79 -22.48 -16.85
C GLY A 329 -20.30 -22.56 -18.29
N LYS A 330 -20.15 -23.78 -18.80
CA LYS A 330 -20.02 -24.01 -20.25
C LYS A 330 -21.20 -23.30 -20.93
N PRO A 331 -20.99 -22.55 -22.03
CA PRO A 331 -22.09 -21.97 -22.77
C PRO A 331 -23.11 -23.06 -23.12
N LEU A 332 -24.37 -22.85 -22.73
CA LEU A 332 -25.45 -23.73 -23.13
C LEU A 332 -25.65 -23.55 -24.65
N VAL A 333 -25.07 -24.46 -25.42
CA VAL A 333 -25.42 -24.64 -26.83
C VAL A 333 -26.85 -25.16 -26.85
N VAL A 334 -27.80 -24.24 -26.99
CA VAL A 334 -29.20 -24.57 -27.24
C VAL A 334 -29.26 -25.21 -28.62
N GLN A 335 -29.33 -26.54 -28.66
CA GLN A 335 -29.81 -27.22 -29.86
C GLN A 335 -31.29 -26.85 -30.03
N PRO A 336 -31.74 -26.39 -31.20
CA PRO A 336 -33.16 -26.14 -31.43
C PRO A 336 -33.89 -27.48 -31.43
N SER A 337 -34.71 -27.71 -30.41
CA SER A 337 -35.62 -28.85 -30.37
C SER A 337 -36.81 -28.59 -31.28
N ASP A 338 -37.08 -29.48 -32.24
CA ASP A 338 -38.16 -29.33 -33.21
C ASP A 338 -39.54 -29.25 -32.53
N ALA A 339 -40.21 -28.11 -32.70
CA ALA A 339 -41.54 -27.86 -32.13
C ALA A 339 -42.34 -26.90 -33.03
N GLY A 340 -42.80 -27.38 -34.19
CA GLY A 340 -43.85 -26.68 -34.95
C GLY A 340 -43.80 -26.76 -36.47
N ALA A 341 -44.01 -27.94 -37.08
CA ALA A 341 -44.36 -28.04 -38.49
C ALA A 341 -45.24 -29.26 -38.82
N ALA A 342 -46.46 -28.98 -39.30
CA ALA A 342 -47.34 -29.77 -40.17
C ALA A 342 -47.80 -31.20 -39.79
N ILE A 343 -49.10 -31.44 -40.00
CA ILE A 343 -49.79 -32.75 -39.99
C ILE A 343 -49.93 -33.22 -41.44
N SER A 344 -49.73 -34.51 -41.72
CA SER A 344 -50.26 -35.20 -42.91
C SER A 344 -50.42 -36.72 -42.68
N HIS A 345 -51.30 -37.38 -43.45
CA HIS A 345 -51.71 -38.78 -43.27
C HIS A 345 -51.14 -39.74 -44.34
N SER A 346 -50.75 -40.95 -43.92
CA SER A 346 -51.03 -42.27 -44.56
C SER A 346 -50.33 -43.38 -43.74
N GLU A 347 -51.01 -44.30 -43.06
CA GLU A 347 -51.63 -45.53 -43.60
C GLU A 347 -50.67 -46.44 -44.39
N GLU A 348 -50.23 -47.56 -43.79
CA GLU A 348 -50.42 -48.92 -44.33
C GLU A 348 -50.14 -50.06 -43.30
N ALA A 349 -50.33 -51.31 -43.72
CA ALA A 349 -50.43 -52.57 -42.94
C ALA A 349 -49.22 -52.92 -42.03
N SER A 350 -49.32 -53.67 -40.92
CA SER A 350 -50.21 -54.76 -40.46
C SER A 350 -49.88 -56.20 -40.93
N LYS A 351 -49.03 -56.90 -40.13
CA LYS A 351 -49.00 -58.35 -39.79
C LYS A 351 -47.82 -58.57 -38.82
N ALA A 352 -47.86 -59.25 -37.68
CA ALA A 352 -48.60 -60.41 -37.15
C ALA A 352 -47.86 -61.76 -37.33
N GLN A 353 -47.77 -62.52 -36.23
CA GLN A 353 -47.19 -63.88 -36.08
C GLN A 353 -45.65 -63.95 -36.27
N GLU A 354 -44.89 -64.86 -35.64
CA GLU A 354 -45.25 -65.99 -34.75
C GLU A 354 -44.09 -66.31 -33.77
N GLU A 355 -44.40 -66.94 -32.62
CA GLU A 355 -43.44 -67.67 -31.77
C GLU A 355 -43.62 -69.18 -32.09
N PRO A 356 -42.58 -70.06 -32.02
CA PRO A 356 -42.33 -70.71 -30.73
C PRO A 356 -40.90 -71.28 -30.44
N GLN A 357 -40.62 -71.44 -29.15
CA GLN A 357 -40.01 -72.61 -28.46
C GLN A 357 -38.68 -73.30 -28.89
N ASP A 358 -37.80 -73.39 -27.88
CA ASP A 358 -37.16 -74.59 -27.30
C ASP A 358 -36.03 -75.39 -28.00
N ASN A 359 -35.00 -75.68 -27.17
CA ASN A 359 -34.16 -76.90 -27.10
C ASN A 359 -33.16 -77.20 -28.27
N GLU A 360 -32.04 -77.92 -28.09
CA GLU A 360 -31.37 -78.45 -26.88
C GLU A 360 -29.82 -78.51 -27.02
N ALA A 361 -29.16 -79.40 -26.25
CA ALA A 361 -27.72 -79.71 -26.15
C ALA A 361 -27.01 -79.98 -27.52
N ASP A 362 -25.67 -80.09 -27.65
CA ASP A 362 -24.79 -80.99 -26.88
C ASP A 362 -23.26 -80.79 -27.12
N GLY A 363 -22.41 -81.56 -26.40
CA GLY A 363 -20.96 -81.73 -26.64
C GLY A 363 -20.02 -80.81 -25.81
N VAL A 364 -19.33 -81.18 -24.72
CA VAL A 364 -18.65 -82.41 -24.20
C VAL A 364 -17.16 -82.58 -24.61
N ASN A 365 -16.25 -82.16 -23.73
CA ASN A 365 -15.06 -82.92 -23.20
C ASN A 365 -14.21 -82.03 -22.25
N VAL A 366 -13.81 -82.42 -21.01
CA VAL A 366 -12.83 -83.47 -20.56
C VAL A 366 -11.38 -83.02 -20.83
N THR A 367 -10.43 -82.91 -19.89
CA THR A 367 -10.27 -83.21 -18.42
C THR A 367 -9.32 -82.14 -17.79
N SER A 368 -8.80 -82.07 -16.53
CA SER A 368 -8.71 -82.84 -15.25
C SER A 368 -8.41 -81.77 -14.13
N SER A 369 -8.83 -81.82 -12.85
CA SER A 369 -8.51 -82.71 -11.70
C SER A 369 -7.00 -82.76 -11.35
N LYS A 370 -6.48 -82.52 -10.13
CA LYS A 370 -6.94 -82.45 -8.70
C LYS A 370 -5.99 -81.49 -7.91
N GLU A 371 -6.21 -80.92 -6.70
CA GLU A 371 -7.36 -80.85 -5.77
C GLU A 371 -7.27 -79.70 -4.70
N THR A 372 -8.22 -79.73 -3.77
CA THR A 372 -8.59 -78.99 -2.53
C THR A 372 -7.67 -79.06 -1.28
N PRO A 373 -8.01 -78.41 -0.11
CA PRO A 373 -8.92 -77.28 0.18
C PRO A 373 -8.40 -76.20 1.18
N HIS A 374 -9.04 -75.00 1.22
CA HIS A 374 -9.65 -74.42 2.45
C HIS A 374 -10.34 -73.05 2.23
N ARG A 375 -11.50 -72.83 2.89
CA ARG A 375 -11.92 -71.62 3.64
C ARG A 375 -11.68 -70.23 3.00
N GLU A 376 -12.69 -69.42 2.65
CA GLU A 376 -13.77 -68.82 3.48
C GLU A 376 -14.91 -68.25 2.57
N LYS A 377 -16.12 -67.96 3.10
CA LYS A 377 -17.17 -67.17 2.39
C LYS A 377 -16.74 -65.68 2.34
N LYS A 378 -17.17 -64.83 1.39
CA LYS A 378 -18.57 -64.58 0.97
C LYS A 378 -18.64 -63.78 -0.35
N ARG A 379 -19.65 -64.09 -1.17
CA ARG A 379 -20.02 -63.46 -2.46
C ARG A 379 -19.89 -61.93 -2.50
N SER A 380 -19.22 -61.42 -3.53
CA SER A 380 -19.28 -60.02 -3.98
C SER A 380 -20.60 -59.73 -4.70
N THR A 381 -21.47 -58.92 -4.09
CA THR A 381 -22.57 -58.26 -4.80
C THR A 381 -22.10 -56.89 -5.30
N VAL A 382 -22.11 -56.69 -6.61
CA VAL A 382 -21.89 -55.37 -7.22
C VAL A 382 -23.08 -54.47 -6.85
N THR A 383 -22.88 -53.66 -5.82
CA THR A 383 -23.86 -52.66 -5.39
C THR A 383 -23.55 -51.35 -6.10
N LYS A 384 -24.54 -50.74 -6.77
CA LYS A 384 -24.38 -49.38 -7.33
C LYS A 384 -23.92 -48.44 -6.21
N PRO A 385 -22.99 -47.49 -6.45
CA PRO A 385 -22.80 -46.39 -5.53
C PRO A 385 -24.15 -45.66 -5.37
N PRO A 386 -24.49 -45.18 -4.17
CA PRO A 386 -25.77 -44.51 -3.95
C PRO A 386 -25.87 -43.29 -4.85
N SER A 387 -27.04 -43.10 -5.46
CA SER A 387 -27.35 -41.88 -6.21
C SER A 387 -27.37 -40.71 -5.24
N TYR A 388 -26.26 -39.99 -5.16
CA TYR A 388 -26.18 -38.75 -4.40
C TYR A 388 -27.05 -37.73 -5.14
N ASN A 389 -28.29 -37.53 -4.66
CA ASN A 389 -29.18 -36.54 -5.23
C ASN A 389 -28.50 -35.17 -5.15
N SER A 390 -28.20 -34.59 -6.31
CA SER A 390 -27.65 -33.26 -6.39
C SER A 390 -28.71 -32.23 -6.01
N GLU A 391 -28.65 -31.74 -4.78
CA GLU A 391 -29.41 -30.55 -4.37
C GLU A 391 -29.01 -29.39 -5.29
N GLN A 392 -29.96 -28.96 -6.13
CA GLN A 392 -29.67 -28.14 -7.30
C GLN A 392 -29.46 -26.67 -6.95
N THR A 393 -28.19 -26.27 -6.82
CA THR A 393 -27.63 -24.94 -7.17
C THR A 393 -28.61 -23.75 -7.13
N HIS A 394 -29.19 -23.45 -5.97
CA HIS A 394 -30.27 -22.46 -5.83
C HIS A 394 -29.92 -21.02 -6.27
N ALA A 395 -28.64 -20.69 -6.45
CA ALA A 395 -28.19 -19.39 -6.97
C ALA A 395 -28.77 -19.02 -8.35
N GLY A 396 -29.25 -19.99 -9.13
CA GLY A 396 -29.92 -19.75 -10.42
C GLY A 396 -31.38 -19.29 -10.33
N GLN A 397 -32.04 -19.41 -9.17
CA GLN A 397 -33.51 -19.23 -9.05
C GLN A 397 -33.95 -17.81 -8.63
N TYR A 398 -33.03 -16.93 -8.20
CA TYR A 398 -33.39 -15.63 -7.61
C TYR A 398 -33.15 -14.45 -8.56
N GLU A 399 -34.13 -13.53 -8.65
CA GLU A 399 -34.00 -12.29 -9.43
C GLU A 399 -32.87 -11.43 -8.87
N ARG A 400 -31.82 -11.17 -9.67
CA ARG A 400 -30.67 -10.37 -9.22
C ARG A 400 -31.01 -8.88 -9.19
N ALA A 401 -30.70 -8.22 -8.08
CA ALA A 401 -31.08 -6.84 -7.82
C ALA A 401 -30.32 -5.86 -8.72
N GLY A 402 -31.05 -5.12 -9.56
CA GLY A 402 -30.50 -4.06 -10.42
C GLY A 402 -30.10 -2.79 -9.67
N PHE A 403 -29.37 -1.92 -10.37
CA PHE A 403 -28.73 -0.69 -9.85
C PHE A 403 -29.67 0.20 -9.03
N TRP A 404 -30.84 0.58 -9.57
CA TRP A 404 -31.78 1.50 -8.91
C TRP A 404 -32.32 0.96 -7.57
N ALA A 405 -32.56 -0.34 -7.46
CA ALA A 405 -33.01 -0.94 -6.20
C ALA A 405 -31.93 -0.85 -5.11
N ARG A 406 -30.65 -0.99 -5.50
CA ARG A 406 -29.50 -0.83 -4.59
C ARG A 406 -29.34 0.63 -4.17
N ILE A 407 -29.43 1.59 -5.09
CA ILE A 407 -29.37 3.02 -4.74
C ILE A 407 -30.52 3.40 -3.80
N ALA A 408 -31.75 2.94 -4.04
CA ALA A 408 -32.88 3.22 -3.15
C ALA A 408 -32.64 2.64 -1.74
N ALA A 409 -32.13 1.41 -1.63
CA ALA A 409 -31.74 0.83 -0.35
C ALA A 409 -30.66 1.65 0.35
N THR A 410 -29.55 1.97 -0.35
CA THR A 410 -28.45 2.76 0.20
C THR A 410 -28.86 4.19 0.56
N ALA A 411 -29.83 4.80 -0.14
CA ALA A 411 -30.38 6.11 0.21
C ALA A 411 -31.23 6.06 1.50
N LEU A 412 -32.05 5.03 1.67
CA LEU A 412 -32.78 4.78 2.92
C LEU A 412 -31.81 4.54 4.09
N ASP A 413 -30.76 3.74 3.88
CA ASP A 413 -29.69 3.53 4.85
C ASP A 413 -28.96 4.84 5.18
N PHE A 414 -28.67 5.69 4.18
CA PHE A 414 -28.02 7.00 4.38
C PHE A 414 -28.86 7.92 5.24
N VAL A 415 -30.16 8.06 4.94
CA VAL A 415 -31.10 8.86 5.75
C VAL A 415 -31.13 8.34 7.19
N LEU A 416 -31.27 7.02 7.39
CA LEU A 416 -31.34 6.42 8.73
C LEU A 416 -30.05 6.64 9.54
N VAL A 417 -28.88 6.39 8.95
CA VAL A 417 -27.59 6.55 9.65
C VAL A 417 -27.27 8.03 9.88
N PHE A 418 -27.54 8.92 8.92
CA PHE A 418 -27.30 10.35 9.06
C PHE A 418 -28.18 10.95 10.16
N PHE A 419 -29.50 10.80 10.10
CA PHE A 419 -30.39 11.36 11.13
C PHE A 419 -30.18 10.70 12.50
N GLY A 420 -29.89 9.40 12.56
CA GLY A 420 -29.53 8.73 13.82
C GLY A 420 -28.28 9.34 14.46
N LEU A 421 -27.20 9.52 13.70
CA LEU A 421 -25.96 10.10 14.23
C LEU A 421 -26.06 11.61 14.52
N GLN A 422 -26.92 12.36 13.81
CA GLN A 422 -27.27 13.74 14.14
C GLN A 422 -28.01 13.84 15.48
N ILE A 423 -29.03 12.99 15.71
CA ILE A 423 -29.80 12.95 16.97
C ILE A 423 -28.89 12.57 18.17
N LEU A 424 -27.84 11.78 17.94
CA LEU A 424 -26.83 11.43 18.94
C LEU A 424 -25.73 12.50 19.11
N GLY A 425 -25.75 13.62 18.36
CA GLY A 425 -24.71 14.67 18.41
C GLY A 425 -23.33 14.24 17.89
N LEU A 426 -23.25 13.13 17.15
CA LEU A 426 -21.99 12.50 16.72
C LEU A 426 -21.42 13.06 15.40
N ILE A 427 -22.13 13.98 14.74
CA ILE A 427 -21.68 14.64 13.50
C ILE A 427 -21.44 16.16 13.66
N ASP A 428 -21.62 16.72 14.85
CA ASP A 428 -21.46 18.16 15.08
C ASP A 428 -19.97 18.60 14.99
N GLY A 429 -19.74 19.69 14.26
CA GLY A 429 -18.43 20.29 14.07
C GLY A 429 -17.54 19.63 13.03
N GLN A 430 -16.36 20.23 12.78
CA GLN A 430 -15.46 19.88 11.67
C GLN A 430 -14.91 18.43 11.72
N GLY A 431 -15.06 17.73 12.86
CA GLY A 431 -14.69 16.33 13.02
C GLY A 431 -15.77 15.32 12.64
N GLY A 432 -17.04 15.71 12.45
CA GLY A 432 -18.15 14.78 12.29
C GLY A 432 -18.05 13.86 11.05
N PHE A 433 -17.65 14.43 9.90
CA PHE A 433 -17.64 13.73 8.61
C PHE A 433 -16.70 12.51 8.56
N ARG A 434 -15.55 12.57 9.26
CA ARG A 434 -14.64 11.41 9.35
C ARG A 434 -15.25 10.26 10.17
N TYR A 435 -15.99 10.55 11.24
CA TYR A 435 -16.70 9.53 12.02
C TYR A 435 -17.88 8.96 11.25
N PHE A 436 -18.60 9.80 10.49
CA PHE A 436 -19.69 9.34 9.62
C PHE A 436 -19.24 8.24 8.66
N ILE A 437 -18.12 8.40 7.94
CA ILE A 437 -17.62 7.37 7.01
C ILE A 437 -17.26 6.06 7.73
N LEU A 438 -16.64 6.14 8.91
CA LEU A 438 -16.26 4.96 9.70
C LEU A 438 -17.50 4.22 10.21
N LEU A 439 -18.46 4.94 10.81
CA LEU A 439 -19.70 4.39 11.35
C LEU A 439 -20.61 3.84 10.24
N TRP A 440 -20.64 4.49 9.07
CA TRP A 440 -21.28 4.00 7.85
C TRP A 440 -20.75 2.64 7.39
N MET A 441 -19.42 2.45 7.41
CA MET A 441 -18.81 1.16 7.10
C MET A 441 -19.14 0.11 8.16
N VAL A 442 -19.05 0.45 9.44
CA VAL A 442 -19.37 -0.48 10.55
C VAL A 442 -20.83 -0.94 10.47
N TYR A 443 -21.78 -0.02 10.23
CA TYR A 443 -23.20 -0.34 10.02
C TYR A 443 -23.40 -1.37 8.90
N HIS A 444 -22.78 -1.17 7.74
CA HIS A 444 -22.87 -2.11 6.61
C HIS A 444 -22.22 -3.46 6.92
N ILE A 445 -21.04 -3.47 7.54
CA ILE A 445 -20.32 -4.71 7.90
C ILE A 445 -21.12 -5.54 8.91
N VAL A 446 -21.66 -4.92 9.96
CA VAL A 446 -22.45 -5.60 10.99
C VAL A 446 -23.76 -6.17 10.42
N LEU A 447 -24.52 -5.39 9.64
CA LEU A 447 -25.81 -5.84 9.12
C LEU A 447 -25.67 -6.87 8.00
N TRP A 448 -24.71 -6.72 7.09
CA TRP A 448 -24.43 -7.75 6.08
C TRP A 448 -23.85 -9.03 6.69
N GLY A 449 -22.99 -8.93 7.72
CA GLY A 449 -22.44 -10.11 8.41
C GLY A 449 -23.45 -10.86 9.27
N TRP A 450 -24.41 -10.15 9.89
CA TRP A 450 -25.42 -10.77 10.77
C TRP A 450 -26.68 -11.22 10.04
N LYS A 451 -27.25 -10.38 9.15
CA LYS A 451 -28.55 -10.63 8.50
C LYS A 451 -28.46 -10.85 6.98
N GLY A 452 -27.29 -10.59 6.37
CA GLY A 452 -27.16 -10.55 4.92
C GLY A 452 -27.92 -9.38 4.27
N THR A 453 -28.37 -8.39 5.02
CA THR A 453 -29.09 -7.22 4.48
C THR A 453 -29.07 -6.05 5.46
N THR A 454 -29.16 -4.81 4.95
CA THR A 454 -29.26 -3.57 5.74
C THR A 454 -30.73 -3.22 6.04
N VAL A 455 -31.01 -2.11 6.73
CA VAL A 455 -32.42 -1.69 6.96
C VAL A 455 -33.06 -1.25 5.65
N GLY A 456 -32.39 -0.39 4.86
CA GLY A 456 -32.82 -0.03 3.51
C GLY A 456 -32.89 -1.23 2.57
N GLY A 457 -31.94 -2.18 2.69
CA GLY A 457 -31.98 -3.46 2.00
C GLY A 457 -33.21 -4.29 2.34
N THR A 458 -33.58 -4.36 3.62
CA THR A 458 -34.79 -5.08 4.09
C THR A 458 -36.06 -4.47 3.52
N ILE A 459 -36.19 -3.13 3.56
CA ILE A 459 -37.33 -2.39 2.98
C ILE A 459 -37.45 -2.67 1.47
N MET A 460 -36.32 -2.67 0.75
CA MET A 460 -36.27 -2.93 -0.69
C MET A 460 -36.32 -4.42 -1.07
N LYS A 461 -36.58 -5.33 -0.11
CA LYS A 461 -36.57 -6.81 -0.27
C LYS A 461 -35.29 -7.33 -0.93
N LEU A 462 -34.13 -6.82 -0.50
CA LEU A 462 -32.80 -7.21 -0.99
C LEU A 462 -32.07 -8.10 0.03
N LYS A 463 -31.32 -9.07 -0.46
CA LYS A 463 -30.41 -9.90 0.34
C LYS A 463 -29.08 -10.11 -0.37
N LEU A 464 -27.98 -9.92 0.36
CA LEU A 464 -26.62 -10.24 -0.03
C LEU A 464 -26.37 -11.74 0.22
N VAL A 465 -25.89 -12.44 -0.79
CA VAL A 465 -25.52 -13.86 -0.73
C VAL A 465 -24.16 -14.10 -1.41
N THR A 466 -23.53 -15.23 -1.12
CA THR A 466 -22.39 -15.72 -1.91
C THR A 466 -22.85 -16.12 -3.32
N LEU A 467 -21.91 -16.36 -4.24
CA LEU A 467 -22.23 -16.96 -5.55
C LEU A 467 -22.93 -18.34 -5.47
N LYS A 468 -22.98 -19.00 -4.31
CA LYS A 468 -23.74 -20.25 -4.08
C LYS A 468 -25.15 -20.02 -3.54
N GLY A 469 -25.52 -18.79 -3.16
CA GLY A 469 -26.77 -18.48 -2.45
C GLY A 469 -26.67 -18.52 -0.92
N GLU A 470 -25.49 -18.84 -0.38
CA GLU A 470 -25.25 -18.94 1.07
C GLU A 470 -25.15 -17.56 1.74
N ALA A 471 -25.25 -17.51 3.07
CA ALA A 471 -24.94 -16.31 3.84
C ALA A 471 -23.43 -15.95 3.71
N PRO A 472 -23.07 -14.67 3.56
CA PRO A 472 -21.67 -14.28 3.38
C PRO A 472 -20.89 -14.32 4.70
N LEU A 473 -19.68 -14.90 4.67
CA LEU A 473 -18.75 -14.90 5.80
C LEU A 473 -18.32 -13.47 6.16
N TRP A 474 -18.04 -13.22 7.45
CA TRP A 474 -17.59 -11.91 7.96
C TRP A 474 -16.38 -11.35 7.18
N GLY A 475 -15.38 -12.18 6.88
CA GLY A 475 -14.23 -11.76 6.06
C GLY A 475 -14.64 -11.33 4.64
N THR A 476 -15.57 -12.04 4.01
CA THR A 476 -16.14 -11.67 2.70
C THR A 476 -16.86 -10.32 2.76
N VAL A 477 -17.61 -10.06 3.84
CA VAL A 477 -18.32 -8.79 4.05
C VAL A 477 -17.34 -7.62 4.30
N VAL A 478 -16.25 -7.84 5.03
CA VAL A 478 -15.19 -6.82 5.22
C VAL A 478 -14.47 -6.51 3.89
N ILE A 479 -14.07 -7.54 3.13
CA ILE A 479 -13.44 -7.39 1.81
C ILE A 479 -14.37 -6.64 0.85
N ARG A 480 -15.66 -7.01 0.82
CA ARG A 480 -16.72 -6.32 0.07
C ARG A 480 -16.79 -4.83 0.43
N SER A 481 -16.81 -4.53 1.73
CA SER A 481 -17.00 -3.15 2.22
C SER A 481 -15.78 -2.27 1.98
N LEU A 482 -14.56 -2.78 2.12
CA LEU A 482 -13.34 -2.05 1.75
C LEU A 482 -13.28 -1.83 0.22
N SER A 483 -13.67 -2.83 -0.57
CA SER A 483 -13.70 -2.72 -2.05
C SER A 483 -14.78 -1.75 -2.57
N SER A 484 -15.81 -1.45 -1.77
CA SER A 484 -16.86 -0.51 -2.17
C SER A 484 -16.36 0.94 -2.18
N LEU A 485 -15.40 1.29 -1.31
CA LEU A 485 -14.70 2.58 -1.36
C LEU A 485 -14.04 2.80 -2.73
N PHE A 486 -13.29 1.81 -3.22
CA PHE A 486 -12.69 1.86 -4.56
C PHE A 486 -13.72 1.88 -5.69
N SER A 487 -14.88 1.25 -5.49
CA SER A 487 -16.00 1.36 -6.45
C SER A 487 -16.56 2.79 -6.54
N GLY A 488 -16.35 3.61 -5.49
CA GLY A 488 -16.75 5.01 -5.39
C GLY A 488 -15.75 6.00 -5.99
N ILE A 489 -14.45 5.76 -5.83
CA ILE A 489 -13.36 6.65 -6.32
C ILE A 489 -13.55 7.14 -7.77
N PRO A 490 -13.84 6.30 -8.78
CA PRO A 490 -14.08 6.75 -10.16
C PRO A 490 -15.53 7.27 -10.32
N LEU A 491 -15.94 8.27 -9.54
CA LEU A 491 -17.28 8.87 -9.55
C LEU A 491 -18.43 7.82 -9.47
N GLY A 492 -18.23 6.77 -8.68
CA GLY A 492 -19.20 5.68 -8.54
C GLY A 492 -19.26 4.67 -9.70
N LEU A 493 -18.33 4.70 -10.67
CA LEU A 493 -18.36 3.81 -11.84
C LEU A 493 -18.38 2.31 -11.46
N GLY A 494 -17.72 1.92 -10.36
CA GLY A 494 -17.75 0.54 -9.87
C GLY A 494 -19.09 0.09 -9.27
N PHE A 495 -20.00 1.03 -8.94
CA PHE A 495 -21.40 0.78 -8.64
C PHE A 495 -22.26 0.79 -9.91
N LEU A 496 -22.03 1.75 -10.82
CA LEU A 496 -22.71 1.85 -12.12
C LEU A 496 -22.51 0.59 -12.99
N TRP A 497 -21.39 -0.13 -12.81
CA TRP A 497 -21.08 -1.40 -13.49
C TRP A 497 -22.20 -2.46 -13.39
N VAL A 498 -23.07 -2.40 -12.37
CA VAL A 498 -24.27 -3.24 -12.23
C VAL A 498 -25.24 -3.11 -13.43
N GLY A 499 -25.19 -2.00 -14.18
CA GLY A 499 -25.98 -1.76 -15.38
C GLY A 499 -25.46 -2.49 -16.63
N TRP A 500 -24.14 -2.63 -16.79
CA TRP A 500 -23.51 -3.27 -17.96
C TRP A 500 -23.20 -4.75 -17.74
N ASN A 501 -22.99 -5.17 -16.50
CA ASN A 501 -22.66 -6.56 -16.19
C ASN A 501 -23.91 -7.46 -16.26
N ALA A 502 -23.88 -8.48 -17.12
CA ALA A 502 -24.94 -9.49 -17.23
C ALA A 502 -25.25 -10.17 -15.88
N GLU A 503 -24.22 -10.42 -15.07
CA GLU A 503 -24.36 -11.00 -13.73
C GLU A 503 -24.94 -10.02 -12.69
N ARG A 504 -25.17 -8.76 -13.07
CA ARG A 504 -25.58 -7.63 -12.21
C ARG A 504 -24.68 -7.42 -10.98
N GLN A 505 -23.40 -7.73 -11.08
CA GLN A 505 -22.43 -7.54 -10.00
C GLN A 505 -21.64 -6.23 -10.14
N SER A 506 -21.52 -5.45 -9.06
CA SER A 506 -20.61 -4.30 -8.93
C SER A 506 -19.14 -4.74 -8.79
N TRP A 507 -18.16 -3.83 -8.92
CA TRP A 507 -16.74 -4.21 -8.79
C TRP A 507 -16.42 -4.85 -7.43
N HIS A 508 -16.98 -4.32 -6.34
CA HIS A 508 -16.84 -4.90 -5.00
C HIS A 508 -17.61 -6.22 -4.79
N ASP A 509 -18.66 -6.47 -5.58
CA ASP A 509 -19.34 -7.78 -5.61
C ASP A 509 -18.41 -8.83 -6.22
N LEU A 510 -17.76 -8.49 -7.35
CA LEU A 510 -16.83 -9.34 -8.09
C LEU A 510 -15.59 -9.69 -7.26
N VAL A 511 -14.97 -8.71 -6.59
CA VAL A 511 -13.81 -8.93 -5.71
C VAL A 511 -14.16 -9.86 -4.53
N ALA A 512 -15.37 -9.73 -3.98
CA ALA A 512 -15.83 -10.53 -2.84
C ALA A 512 -16.49 -11.87 -3.20
N GLY A 513 -16.82 -12.13 -4.47
CA GLY A 513 -17.57 -13.35 -4.86
C GLY A 513 -19.01 -13.37 -4.32
N THR A 514 -19.68 -12.22 -4.32
CA THR A 514 -21.04 -12.05 -3.77
C THR A 514 -22.01 -11.49 -4.82
N VAL A 515 -23.31 -11.58 -4.55
CA VAL A 515 -24.37 -10.99 -5.39
C VAL A 515 -25.52 -10.52 -4.49
N ILE A 516 -26.22 -9.45 -4.90
CA ILE A 516 -27.46 -9.02 -4.24
C ILE A 516 -28.64 -9.54 -5.05
N ILE A 517 -29.51 -10.32 -4.40
CA ILE A 517 -30.75 -10.87 -4.94
C ILE A 517 -31.96 -10.15 -4.35
N ARG A 518 -33.10 -10.21 -5.05
CA ARG A 518 -34.40 -9.88 -4.45
C ARG A 518 -34.97 -11.09 -3.73
N THR A 519 -35.42 -10.90 -2.51
CA THR A 519 -36.28 -11.85 -1.80
C THR A 519 -37.73 -11.61 -2.20
N GLN A 520 -38.07 -12.02 -3.42
CA GLN A 520 -39.46 -12.34 -3.75
C GLN A 520 -39.73 -13.77 -3.30
N GLU A 521 -40.97 -14.08 -2.89
CA GLU A 521 -41.39 -15.47 -2.72
C GLU A 521 -41.31 -16.17 -4.09
N PRO A 522 -41.01 -17.48 -4.13
CA PRO A 522 -41.02 -18.21 -5.40
C PRO A 522 -42.42 -18.09 -6.02
N LYS A 523 -42.50 -17.67 -7.29
CA LYS A 523 -43.74 -17.80 -8.04
C LYS A 523 -44.16 -19.26 -7.99
N ALA A 524 -45.27 -19.56 -7.32
CA ALA A 524 -45.90 -20.85 -7.41
C ALA A 524 -46.23 -21.11 -8.88
N VAL A 525 -45.47 -22.00 -9.50
CA VAL A 525 -45.81 -22.57 -10.80
C VAL A 525 -46.97 -23.52 -10.52
N PHE A 526 -48.19 -23.01 -10.72
CA PHE A 526 -49.36 -23.87 -10.82
C PHE A 526 -49.14 -24.83 -11.98
N ALA A 527 -49.38 -26.12 -11.71
CA ALA A 527 -49.01 -27.25 -12.56
C ALA A 527 -49.88 -27.37 -13.82
#